data_AF-A0AAP2D4R4-F1
#
_entry.id   AF-A0AAP2D4R4-F1
#
_cell.length_a   1.000
_cell.length_b   1.000
_cell.length_c   1.000
_cell.angle_alpha   90.00
_cell.angle_beta   90.00
_cell.angle_gamma   90.00
#
_symmetry.space_group_name_H-M   'P 1'
#
loop_
_entity.id
_entity.type
_entity.pdbx_description
1 polymer ?
#
loop_
_entity_poly.entity_id
_entity_poly.type
_entity_poly.pdbx_seq_one_letter_code
_entity_poly.pdbx_strand_id
1 'polypeptide(L)'
;MRLYWKYIDLVVQSLCILVALVVLTAVAIESNPHDGDWPLAILFIQLFLGPWQLIGSLASVFRKTKFSKPKSIHLLASLLYLAVLILLFQADIANRRTLLLFTTIPAWILALGYYSITWYEVLKRSERGKGFLPHLGF
;
A
#
# COMPACT_ATOMS: atom_id res chain seq x y z
N MET A 1 -5.83 15.31 -9.69
CA MET A 1 -6.78 14.20 -9.42
C MET A 1 -7.99 14.80 -8.69
N ARG A 2 -9.20 14.63 -9.24
CA ARG A 2 -10.44 15.14 -8.60
C ARG A 2 -10.62 14.46 -7.24
N LEU A 3 -11.24 15.15 -6.29
CA LEU A 3 -11.33 14.71 -4.88
C LEU A 3 -11.93 13.30 -4.75
N TYR A 4 -12.95 12.99 -5.54
CA TYR A 4 -13.60 11.68 -5.64
C TYR A 4 -12.63 10.52 -5.85
N TRP A 5 -11.65 10.68 -6.76
CA TRP A 5 -10.67 9.63 -7.04
C TRP A 5 -9.80 9.28 -5.84
N LYS A 6 -9.56 10.22 -4.93
CA LYS A 6 -8.76 9.97 -3.73
C LYS A 6 -9.54 9.22 -2.65
N TYR A 7 -10.83 9.51 -2.54
CA TYR A 7 -11.72 8.73 -1.67
C TYR A 7 -11.88 7.31 -2.18
N ILE A 8 -12.07 7.12 -3.50
CA ILE A 8 -12.10 5.79 -4.11
C ILE A 8 -10.79 5.05 -3.83
N ASP A 9 -9.64 5.70 -4.07
CA ASP A 9 -8.33 5.13 -3.79
C ASP A 9 -8.20 4.69 -2.32
N LEU A 10 -8.62 5.53 -1.39
CA LEU A 10 -8.58 5.22 0.03
C LEU A 10 -9.50 4.05 0.41
N VAL A 11 -10.74 4.05 -0.08
CA VAL A 11 -11.72 2.98 0.19
C VAL A 11 -11.22 1.65 -0.34
N VAL A 12 -10.71 1.61 -1.58
CA VAL A 12 -10.14 0.38 -2.16
C VAL A 12 -8.99 -0.15 -1.31
N GLN A 13 -8.06 0.71 -0.89
CA GLN A 13 -6.95 0.29 -0.03
C GLN A 13 -7.42 -0.19 1.35
N SER A 14 -8.38 0.50 1.98
CA SER A 14 -8.95 0.06 3.27
C SER A 14 -9.63 -1.30 3.15
N LEU A 15 -10.36 -1.56 2.06
CA LEU A 15 -10.98 -2.86 1.81
C LEU A 15 -9.92 -3.96 1.62
N CYS A 16 -8.87 -3.71 0.83
CA CYS A 16 -7.77 -4.67 0.67
C CYS A 16 -7.06 -4.98 2.00
N ILE A 17 -6.78 -3.95 2.82
CA ILE A 17 -6.17 -4.14 4.15
C ILE A 17 -7.10 -4.92 5.08
N LEU A 18 -8.40 -4.62 5.08
CA LEU A 18 -9.39 -5.35 5.88
C LEU A 18 -9.46 -6.82 5.47
N VAL A 19 -9.53 -7.11 4.17
CA VAL A 19 -9.51 -8.49 3.65
C VAL A 19 -8.22 -9.19 4.08
N ALA A 20 -7.07 -8.52 4.06
CA ALA A 20 -5.81 -9.11 4.51
C ALA A 20 -5.80 -9.44 5.99
N LEU A 21 -6.36 -8.57 6.83
CA LEU A 21 -6.52 -8.84 8.25
C LEU A 21 -7.44 -10.04 8.49
N VAL A 22 -8.58 -10.11 7.80
CA VAL A 22 -9.53 -11.23 7.92
C VAL A 22 -8.87 -12.54 7.50
N VAL A 23 -8.17 -12.56 6.37
CA VAL A 23 -7.44 -13.75 5.88
C VAL A 23 -6.34 -14.14 6.86
N LEU A 24 -5.58 -13.17 7.39
CA LEU A 24 -4.57 -13.42 8.41
C LEU A 24 -5.15 -14.05 9.67
N THR A 25 -6.27 -13.51 10.16
CA THR A 25 -6.95 -14.04 11.34
C THR A 25 -7.51 -15.43 11.08
N ALA A 26 -8.14 -15.66 9.92
CA ALA A 26 -8.64 -16.98 9.53
C ALA A 26 -7.51 -18.02 9.45
N VAL A 27 -6.40 -17.68 8.79
CA VAL A 27 -5.21 -18.55 8.74
C VAL A 27 -4.66 -18.78 10.15
N ALA A 28 -4.57 -17.76 11.00
CA ALA A 28 -4.08 -17.91 12.37
C ALA A 28 -4.97 -18.80 13.25
N ILE A 29 -6.27 -18.91 12.94
CA ILE A 29 -7.23 -19.76 13.68
C ILE A 29 -7.23 -21.19 13.15
N GLU A 30 -7.17 -21.39 11.82
CA GLU A 30 -7.31 -22.70 11.19
C GLU A 30 -5.99 -23.45 10.95
N SER A 31 -4.85 -22.75 10.84
CA SER A 31 -3.57 -23.39 10.57
C SER A 31 -2.84 -23.80 11.85
N ASN A 32 -2.22 -24.98 11.83
CA ASN A 32 -1.21 -25.31 12.83
C ASN A 32 -0.06 -24.28 12.71
N PRO A 33 0.49 -23.76 13.82
CA PRO A 33 1.51 -22.71 13.80
C PRO A 33 2.81 -23.09 13.06
N HIS A 34 2.94 -24.33 12.61
CA HIS A 34 4.09 -24.85 11.88
C HIS A 34 3.96 -24.84 10.35
N ASP A 35 2.75 -24.68 9.79
CA ASP A 35 2.56 -24.85 8.34
C ASP A 35 3.06 -23.65 7.53
N GLY A 36 3.20 -22.48 8.15
CA GLY A 36 3.99 -21.37 7.58
C GLY A 36 3.50 -20.79 6.26
N ASP A 37 2.28 -21.13 5.81
CA ASP A 37 1.71 -20.74 4.52
C ASP A 37 0.98 -19.38 4.55
N TRP A 38 0.86 -18.76 5.73
CA TRP A 38 0.32 -17.39 5.87
C TRP A 38 0.93 -16.34 4.93
N PRO A 39 2.23 -16.36 4.56
CA PRO A 39 2.79 -15.38 3.64
C PRO A 39 2.18 -15.49 2.23
N LEU A 40 1.81 -16.70 1.78
CA LEU A 40 1.22 -16.91 0.45
C LEU A 40 -0.18 -16.30 0.37
N ALA A 41 -1.00 -16.49 1.40
CA ALA A 41 -2.35 -15.92 1.48
C ALA A 41 -2.32 -14.38 1.45
N ILE A 42 -1.34 -13.80 2.14
CA ILE A 42 -1.11 -12.36 2.15
C ILE A 42 -0.59 -11.85 0.79
N LEU A 43 0.34 -12.57 0.15
CA LEU A 43 0.90 -12.22 -1.15
C LEU A 43 -0.19 -12.13 -2.22
N PHE A 44 -1.22 -12.98 -2.13
CA PHE A 44 -2.35 -12.95 -3.06
C PHE A 44 -3.08 -11.60 -3.04
N ILE A 45 -3.27 -11.00 -1.87
CA ILE A 45 -3.91 -9.68 -1.75
C ILE A 45 -3.00 -8.59 -2.32
N GLN A 46 -1.69 -8.78 -2.18
CA GLN A 46 -0.69 -7.86 -2.73
C GLN A 46 -0.66 -7.83 -4.25
N LEU A 47 -1.11 -8.89 -4.93
CA LEU A 47 -1.31 -8.90 -6.39
C LEU A 47 -2.36 -7.88 -6.85
N PHE A 48 -3.30 -7.50 -5.99
CA PHE A 48 -4.30 -6.49 -6.31
C PHE A 48 -3.90 -5.11 -5.76
N LEU A 49 -3.44 -5.06 -4.51
CA LEU A 49 -3.09 -3.80 -3.85
C LEU A 49 -1.86 -3.13 -4.49
N GLY A 50 -0.83 -3.92 -4.84
CA GLY A 50 0.41 -3.42 -5.42
C GLY A 50 0.20 -2.68 -6.75
N PRO A 51 -0.39 -3.32 -7.78
CA PRO A 51 -0.68 -2.65 -9.05
C PRO A 51 -1.61 -1.43 -8.89
N TRP A 52 -2.60 -1.50 -7.99
CA TRP A 52 -3.48 -0.37 -7.70
C TRP A 52 -2.69 0.84 -7.18
N GLN A 53 -1.83 0.63 -6.19
CA GLN A 53 -0.98 1.68 -5.62
C GLN A 53 0.07 2.20 -6.63
N LEU A 54 0.60 1.33 -7.50
CA LEU A 54 1.50 1.73 -8.58
C LEU A 54 0.80 2.70 -9.55
N ILE A 55 -0.41 2.37 -9.99
CA ILE A 55 -1.22 3.22 -10.86
C ILE A 55 -1.54 4.55 -10.16
N GLY A 56 -1.92 4.50 -8.88
CA GLY A 56 -2.19 5.69 -8.08
C GLY A 56 -0.96 6.61 -7.93
N SER A 57 0.22 6.02 -7.67
CA SER A 57 1.50 6.73 -7.62
C SER A 57 1.81 7.40 -8.95
N LEU A 58 1.79 6.66 -10.06
CA LEU A 58 2.02 7.18 -11.41
C LEU A 58 1.07 8.34 -11.74
N ALA A 59 -0.24 8.15 -11.50
CA ALA A 59 -1.24 9.19 -11.73
C ALA A 59 -0.96 10.46 -10.91
N SER A 60 -0.43 10.34 -9.69
CA SER A 60 -0.06 11.48 -8.84
C SER A 60 1.18 12.22 -9.35
N VAL A 61 2.18 11.48 -9.83
CA VAL A 61 3.42 12.03 -10.39
C VAL A 61 3.13 12.78 -11.69
N PHE A 62 2.44 12.17 -12.65
CA PHE A 62 2.10 12.82 -13.92
C PHE A 62 1.24 14.08 -13.73
N ARG A 63 0.35 14.07 -12.73
CA ARG A 63 -0.54 15.21 -12.43
C ARG A 63 0.07 16.25 -11.49
N LYS A 64 1.35 16.12 -11.10
CA LYS A 64 2.09 17.04 -10.22
C LYS A 64 1.28 17.48 -8.98
N THR A 65 0.67 16.53 -8.28
CA THR A 65 -0.13 16.86 -7.09
C THR A 65 0.75 17.41 -5.94
N LYS A 66 0.11 18.00 -4.91
CA LYS A 66 0.81 18.47 -3.69
C LYS A 66 1.61 17.36 -3.00
N PHE A 67 1.20 16.11 -3.16
CA PHE A 67 1.87 14.92 -2.62
C PHE A 67 2.64 14.14 -3.70
N SER A 68 3.00 14.79 -4.80
CA SER A 68 3.80 14.18 -5.87
C SER A 68 5.15 13.69 -5.37
N LYS A 69 5.90 14.51 -4.61
CA LYS A 69 7.21 14.12 -4.03
C LYS A 69 7.16 12.83 -3.20
N PRO A 70 6.33 12.70 -2.14
CA PRO A 70 6.28 11.46 -1.36
C PRO A 70 5.79 10.27 -2.19
N LYS A 71 4.85 10.47 -3.13
CA LYS A 71 4.41 9.40 -4.04
C LYS A 71 5.48 9.01 -5.07
N SER A 72 6.36 9.93 -5.47
CA SER A 72 7.55 9.62 -6.30
C SER A 72 8.58 8.79 -5.54
N ILE A 73 8.85 9.12 -4.27
CA ILE A 73 9.76 8.34 -3.43
C ILE A 73 9.20 6.93 -3.22
N HIS A 74 7.90 6.81 -2.92
CA HIS A 74 7.22 5.52 -2.82
C HIS A 74 7.31 4.71 -4.12
N LEU A 75 7.07 5.35 -5.27
CA LEU A 75 7.18 4.73 -6.58
C LEU A 75 8.61 4.20 -6.82
N LEU A 76 9.62 5.02 -6.55
CA LEU A 76 11.03 4.62 -6.70
C LEU A 76 11.36 3.44 -5.78
N ALA A 77 10.96 3.49 -4.51
CA ALA A 77 11.18 2.40 -3.56
C ALA A 77 10.48 1.11 -4.00
N SER A 78 9.27 1.21 -4.56
CA SER A 78 8.52 0.07 -5.08
C SER A 78 9.19 -0.55 -6.31
N LEU A 79 9.75 0.27 -7.21
CA LEU A 79 10.49 -0.19 -8.38
C LEU A 79 11.82 -0.84 -7.99
N LEU A 80 12.56 -0.24 -7.06
CA LEU A 80 13.80 -0.83 -6.52
C LEU A 80 13.51 -2.17 -5.83
N TYR A 81 12.45 -2.23 -5.04
CA TYR A 81 12.00 -3.47 -4.43
C TYR A 81 11.71 -4.55 -5.47
N LEU A 82 10.96 -4.21 -6.53
CA LEU A 82 10.66 -5.15 -7.61
C LEU A 82 11.95 -5.62 -8.33
N ALA A 83 12.90 -4.72 -8.58
CA ALA A 83 14.18 -5.07 -9.18
C ALA A 83 14.98 -6.05 -8.31
N VAL A 84 15.05 -5.79 -7.00
CA VAL A 84 15.69 -6.72 -6.05
C VAL A 84 14.98 -8.06 -6.04
N LEU A 85 13.65 -8.07 -6.06
CA LEU A 85 12.84 -9.29 -6.08
C LEU A 85 13.16 -10.14 -7.32
N ILE A 86 13.23 -9.54 -8.50
CA ILE A 86 13.63 -10.21 -9.76
C ILE A 86 15.02 -10.83 -9.64
N LEU A 87 16.00 -10.09 -9.09
CA LEU A 87 17.36 -10.59 -8.89
C LEU A 87 17.39 -11.77 -7.91
N LEU A 88 16.62 -11.71 -6.82
CA LEU A 88 16.54 -12.80 -5.84
C LEU A 88 15.89 -14.06 -6.43
N PHE A 89 14.88 -13.93 -7.30
CA PHE A 89 14.28 -15.07 -8.00
C PHE A 89 15.25 -15.74 -8.98
N GLN A 90 16.18 -14.98 -9.58
CA GLN A 90 17.22 -15.53 -10.45
C GLN A 90 18.38 -16.16 -9.69
N ALA A 91 18.61 -15.75 -8.43
CA ALA A 91 19.74 -16.19 -7.62
C ALA A 91 19.57 -17.58 -6.96
N ASP A 92 18.52 -18.33 -7.30
CA ASP A 92 18.21 -19.68 -6.79
C ASP A 92 18.41 -19.83 -5.27
N ILE A 93 17.69 -19.02 -4.50
CA ILE A 93 17.82 -19.00 -3.04
C ILE A 93 17.23 -20.27 -2.45
N ALA A 94 18.08 -21.13 -1.90
CA ALA A 94 17.71 -22.41 -1.30
C ALA A 94 16.72 -22.32 -0.11
N ASN A 95 16.53 -21.14 0.49
CA ASN A 95 15.64 -20.96 1.65
C ASN A 95 14.29 -20.33 1.26
N ARG A 96 13.31 -21.21 0.99
CA ARG A 96 11.90 -20.84 0.69
C ARG A 96 11.30 -19.89 1.72
N ARG A 97 11.58 -20.08 3.02
CA ARG A 97 11.01 -19.24 4.09
C ARG A 97 11.54 -17.82 4.05
N THR A 98 12.85 -17.65 3.84
CA THR A 98 13.47 -16.32 3.70
C THR A 98 12.92 -15.58 2.49
N LEU A 99 12.75 -16.26 1.36
CA LEU A 99 12.16 -15.68 0.16
C LEU A 99 10.71 -15.23 0.40
N LEU A 100 9.89 -16.05 1.08
CA LEU A 100 8.51 -15.70 1.44
C LEU A 100 8.43 -14.48 2.38
N LEU A 101 9.32 -14.40 3.37
CA LEU A 101 9.38 -13.24 4.26
C LEU A 101 9.80 -11.97 3.52
N PHE A 102 10.79 -12.07 2.63
CA PHE A 102 11.26 -10.93 1.84
C PHE A 102 10.25 -10.46 0.78
N THR A 103 9.47 -11.37 0.22
CA THR A 103 8.38 -11.04 -0.72
C THR A 103 7.18 -10.42 -0.01
N THR A 104 7.01 -10.68 1.29
CA THR A 104 5.83 -10.25 2.05
C THR A 104 6.08 -8.98 2.87
N ILE A 105 7.07 -8.98 3.78
CA ILE A 105 7.22 -7.91 4.78
C ILE A 105 7.51 -6.54 4.14
N PRO A 106 8.52 -6.38 3.27
CA PRO A 106 8.80 -5.10 2.63
C PRO A 106 7.65 -4.61 1.75
N ALA A 107 6.94 -5.52 1.07
CA ALA A 107 5.79 -5.17 0.25
C ALA A 107 4.68 -4.54 1.10
N TRP A 108 4.41 -5.06 2.30
CA TRP A 108 3.42 -4.49 3.21
C TRP A 108 3.84 -3.18 3.84
N ILE A 109 5.12 -3.03 4.17
CA ILE A 109 5.66 -1.73 4.63
C ILE A 109 5.43 -0.66 3.55
N LEU A 110 5.73 -0.97 2.29
CA LEU A 110 5.46 -0.07 1.17
C LEU A 110 3.96 0.22 1.02
N ALA A 111 3.11 -0.79 1.15
CA ALA A 111 1.67 -0.61 1.00
C ALA A 111 1.06 0.26 2.10
N LEU A 112 1.43 0.04 3.36
CA LEU A 112 0.99 0.85 4.49
C LEU A 112 1.58 2.27 4.43
N GLY A 113 2.81 2.42 3.92
CA GLY A 113 3.40 3.73 3.63
C GLY A 113 2.58 4.54 2.63
N TYR A 114 2.18 3.92 1.51
CA TYR A 114 1.31 4.57 0.51
C TYR A 114 -0.07 4.92 1.07
N TYR A 115 -0.67 4.00 1.82
CA TYR A 115 -1.95 4.20 2.49
C TYR A 115 -1.89 5.42 3.42
N SER A 116 -0.83 5.53 4.23
CA SER A 116 -0.62 6.66 5.14
C SER A 116 -0.52 8.00 4.39
N ILE A 117 0.21 8.03 3.26
CA ILE A 117 0.30 9.23 2.41
C ILE A 117 -1.09 9.62 1.88
N THR A 118 -1.87 8.64 1.42
CA THR A 118 -3.20 8.87 0.82
C THR A 118 -4.23 9.30 1.86
N TRP A 119 -4.23 8.66 3.04
CA TRP A 119 -5.04 9.05 4.19
C TRP A 119 -4.79 10.49 4.62
N TYR A 120 -3.52 10.86 4.79
CA TYR A 120 -3.13 12.23 5.14
C TYR A 120 -3.50 13.25 4.06
N GLU A 121 -3.37 12.85 2.78
CA GLU A 121 -3.79 13.67 1.64
C GLU A 121 -5.31 13.95 1.62
N VAL A 122 -6.12 12.99 2.08
CA VAL A 122 -7.57 13.14 2.21
C VAL A 122 -7.92 14.01 3.44
N LEU A 123 -7.35 13.72 4.61
CA LEU A 123 -7.65 14.44 5.86
C LEU A 123 -7.23 15.91 5.84
N LYS A 124 -5.98 16.21 5.46
CA LYS A 124 -5.43 17.59 5.47
C LYS A 124 -6.15 18.53 4.51
N ARG A 125 -6.91 17.99 3.56
CA ARG A 125 -7.73 18.80 2.65
C ARG A 125 -9.13 19.04 3.20
N SER A 126 -9.64 18.17 4.07
CA SER A 126 -10.91 18.39 4.78
C SER A 126 -10.82 19.54 5.79
N GLU A 127 -9.64 19.75 6.39
CA GLU A 127 -9.39 20.85 7.32
C GLU A 127 -9.36 22.23 6.66
N ARG A 128 -9.04 22.31 5.36
CA ARG A 128 -8.95 23.59 4.62
C ARG A 128 -10.30 24.24 4.30
N GLY A 129 -11.42 23.62 4.64
CA GLY A 129 -12.77 24.14 4.38
C GLY A 129 -13.67 24.25 5.60
N LYS A 130 -13.16 23.98 6.81
CA LYS A 130 -13.96 23.94 8.05
C LYS A 130 -13.38 24.84 9.14
N GLY A 131 -13.00 26.08 8.77
CA GLY A 131 -13.18 27.15 9.74
C GLY A 131 -14.68 27.18 10.06
N PHE A 132 -15.05 27.12 11.34
CA PHE A 132 -16.45 27.12 11.78
C PHE A 132 -17.23 28.34 11.24
N LEU A 133 -16.53 29.39 10.77
CA LEU A 133 -17.10 30.59 10.15
C LEU A 133 -16.16 31.12 9.04
N PRO A 134 -16.21 30.62 7.80
CA PRO A 134 -15.34 31.09 6.70
C PRO A 134 -15.68 32.50 6.20
N HIS A 135 -16.79 33.08 6.65
CA HIS A 135 -17.29 34.41 6.25
C HIS A 135 -17.01 35.49 7.29
N LEU A 136 -16.56 35.10 8.50
CA LEU A 136 -16.15 36.06 9.52
C LEU A 136 -14.65 36.26 9.36
N GLY A 137 -14.29 37.27 8.55
CA GLY A 137 -12.92 37.74 8.48
C GLY A 137 -12.47 38.24 9.86
N PHE A 138 -11.49 37.54 10.42
CA PHE A 138 -10.60 38.06 11.44
C PHE A 138 -9.16 37.85 10.96
#